data_AF-A0A7C0YNA3-F1
#
_entry.id   AF-A0A7C0YNA3-F1
#
_cell.length_a   1.000
_cell.length_b   1.000
_cell.length_c   1.000
_cell.angle_alpha   90.00
_cell.angle_beta   90.00
_cell.angle_gamma   90.00
#
_symmetry.space_group_name_H-M   'P 1'
#
loop_
_entity.id
_entity.type
_entity.pdbx_description
1 polymer ?
#
loop_
_entity_poly.entity_id
_entity_poly.type
_entity_poly.pdbx_seq_one_letter_code
_entity_poly.pdbx_strand_id
1 'polypeptide(L)'
;MKNNFLNPVRKDIFSNGIKFIFLIITGLILPLILIPVVKLTGFSEIIEEISKALAVLFLIFRFSTLKQKIKAGILFGFLFGLSESIFYLNNIFQVGDFSIFWQRFLWTVPMHIITVLVILLPAFKNRKMIILGIIGAIIIHLLFNNLIA
;
A
#
# COMPACT_ATOMS: atom_id res chain seq x y z
N MET A 1 43.16 -0.64 -15.69
CA MET A 1 42.44 -1.15 -14.50
C MET A 1 41.75 0.01 -13.80
N LYS A 2 40.42 0.17 -13.96
CA LYS A 2 39.68 1.27 -13.33
C LYS A 2 39.02 0.79 -12.03
N ASN A 3 39.32 1.52 -10.96
CA ASN A 3 38.82 1.44 -9.59
C ASN A 3 37.39 0.86 -9.42
N ASN A 4 37.30 -0.36 -8.90
CA ASN A 4 36.05 -0.99 -8.43
C ASN A 4 36.01 -1.14 -6.89
N PHE A 5 36.63 -0.22 -6.14
CA PHE A 5 36.58 -0.18 -4.68
C PHE A 5 35.46 0.73 -4.15
N LEU A 6 34.28 0.68 -4.76
CA LEU A 6 33.10 1.15 -4.05
C LEU A 6 32.75 0.09 -2.99
N ASN A 7 33.08 0.42 -1.75
CA ASN A 7 32.82 -0.35 -0.54
C ASN A 7 31.41 -0.99 -0.59
N PRO A 8 31.26 -2.34 -0.49
CA PRO A 8 29.98 -3.02 -0.71
C PRO A 8 28.85 -2.47 0.19
N VAL A 9 29.20 -2.04 1.40
CA VAL A 9 28.30 -1.40 2.37
C VAL A 9 27.64 -0.13 1.81
N ARG A 10 28.36 0.71 1.06
CA ARG A 10 27.83 1.97 0.51
C ARG A 10 26.85 1.71 -0.65
N LYS A 11 27.10 0.65 -1.42
CA LYS A 11 26.26 0.23 -2.56
C LYS A 11 24.90 -0.29 -2.09
N ASP A 12 24.87 -1.03 -0.98
CA ASP A 12 23.65 -1.57 -0.39
C ASP A 12 22.77 -0.50 0.25
N ILE A 13 23.37 0.50 0.91
CA ILE A 13 22.63 1.63 1.49
C ILE A 13 21.95 2.45 0.39
N PHE A 14 22.66 2.78 -0.69
CA PHE A 14 22.13 3.56 -1.81
C PHE A 14 21.00 2.80 -2.54
N SER A 15 21.19 1.50 -2.76
CA SER A 15 20.18 0.61 -3.35
C SER A 15 18.89 0.55 -2.52
N ASN A 16 19.02 0.48 -1.19
CA ASN A 16 17.85 0.45 -0.31
C ASN A 16 17.16 1.82 -0.21
N GLY A 17 17.91 2.93 -0.23
CA GLY A 17 17.36 4.29 -0.27
C GLY A 17 16.44 4.50 -1.47
N ILE A 18 16.89 4.10 -2.67
CA ILE A 18 16.08 4.20 -3.89
C ILE A 18 14.80 3.37 -3.78
N LYS A 19 14.87 2.14 -3.27
CA LYS A 19 13.67 1.29 -3.06
C LYS A 19 12.65 1.96 -2.14
N PHE A 20 13.10 2.61 -1.07
CA PHE A 20 12.22 3.37 -0.18
C PHE A 20 11.57 4.57 -0.86
N ILE A 21 12.32 5.31 -1.69
CA ILE A 21 11.77 6.44 -2.45
C ILE A 21 10.63 5.95 -3.36
N PHE A 22 10.86 4.89 -4.14
CA PHE A 22 9.81 4.32 -4.99
C PHE A 22 8.60 3.85 -4.17
N LEU A 23 8.83 3.18 -3.04
CA LEU A 23 7.76 2.73 -2.14
C LEU A 23 6.91 3.91 -1.64
N ILE A 24 7.55 4.99 -1.21
CA ILE A 24 6.89 6.19 -0.69
C ILE A 24 6.06 6.88 -1.78
N ILE A 25 6.68 7.12 -2.94
CA ILE A 25 6.01 7.75 -4.09
C ILE A 25 4.82 6.91 -4.53
N THR A 26 4.98 5.59 -4.67
CA THR A 26 3.86 4.72 -5.04
C THR A 26 2.78 4.72 -3.96
N GLY A 27 3.11 4.64 -2.68
CA GLY A 27 2.12 4.69 -1.59
C GLY A 27 1.28 5.97 -1.61
N LEU A 28 1.88 7.12 -1.90
CA LEU A 28 1.18 8.41 -1.90
C LEU A 28 0.45 8.75 -3.21
N ILE A 29 0.90 8.23 -4.35
CA ILE A 29 0.33 8.59 -5.66
C ILE A 29 -0.65 7.53 -6.16
N LEU A 30 -0.50 6.27 -5.75
CA LEU A 30 -1.33 5.20 -6.27
C LEU A 30 -2.83 5.43 -6.06
N PRO A 31 -3.33 5.85 -4.86
CA PRO A 31 -4.76 6.16 -4.70
C PRO A 31 -5.27 7.20 -5.71
N LEU A 32 -4.48 8.23 -6.02
CA LEU A 32 -4.83 9.25 -7.03
C LEU A 32 -5.02 8.64 -8.42
N ILE A 33 -4.11 7.75 -8.82
CA ILE A 33 -4.15 7.08 -10.12
C ILE A 33 -5.36 6.14 -10.21
N LEU A 34 -5.78 5.56 -9.08
CA LEU A 34 -6.89 4.61 -9.07
C LEU A 34 -8.25 5.29 -9.19
N ILE A 35 -8.42 6.55 -8.76
CA ILE A 35 -9.70 7.29 -8.88
C ILE A 35 -10.37 7.16 -10.26
N PRO A 36 -9.72 7.50 -11.39
CA PRO A 36 -10.34 7.36 -12.71
C PRO A 36 -10.62 5.90 -13.09
N VAL A 37 -9.75 4.96 -12.71
CA VAL A 37 -9.92 3.53 -13.01
C VAL A 37 -11.15 2.98 -12.29
N VAL A 38 -11.29 3.31 -11.01
CA VAL A 38 -12.43 2.94 -10.18
C VAL A 38 -13.72 3.55 -10.72
N LYS A 39 -13.69 4.82 -11.15
CA LYS A 39 -14.84 5.49 -11.77
C LYS A 39 -15.33 4.80 -13.05
N LEU A 40 -14.42 4.18 -13.81
CA LEU A 40 -14.77 3.49 -15.06
C LEU A 40 -15.29 2.06 -14.85
N THR A 41 -14.78 1.34 -13.85
CA THR A 41 -15.11 -0.08 -13.64
C THR A 41 -16.19 -0.31 -12.59
N GLY A 42 -16.35 0.60 -11.62
CA GLY A 42 -17.24 0.44 -10.48
C GLY A 42 -16.74 -0.54 -9.40
N PHE A 43 -15.53 -1.10 -9.52
CA PHE A 43 -15.00 -2.12 -8.60
C PHE A 43 -13.83 -1.57 -7.76
N SER A 44 -14.13 -0.66 -6.82
CA SER A 44 -13.10 0.07 -6.07
C SER A 44 -12.15 -0.83 -5.28
N GLU A 45 -12.72 -1.73 -4.48
CA GLU A 45 -12.03 -2.60 -3.53
C GLU A 45 -11.14 -3.59 -4.28
N ILE A 46 -11.66 -4.18 -5.35
CA ILE A 46 -10.92 -5.15 -6.17
C ILE A 46 -9.70 -4.48 -6.82
N ILE A 47 -9.90 -3.31 -7.44
CA ILE A 47 -8.81 -2.59 -8.12
C ILE A 47 -7.72 -2.19 -7.14
N GLU A 48 -8.13 -1.69 -5.99
CA GLU A 48 -7.18 -1.27 -4.97
C GLU A 48 -6.36 -2.43 -4.42
N GLU A 49 -6.98 -3.54 -4.07
CA GLU A 49 -6.27 -4.70 -3.53
C GLU A 49 -5.36 -5.38 -4.56
N ILE A 50 -5.77 -5.41 -5.83
CA ILE A 50 -4.88 -5.83 -6.94
C ILE A 50 -3.67 -4.89 -7.01
N SER A 51 -3.89 -3.58 -6.94
CA SER A 51 -2.82 -2.60 -7.04
C SER A 51 -1.83 -2.68 -5.87
N LYS A 52 -2.33 -2.92 -4.65
CA LYS A 52 -1.50 -3.20 -3.47
C LYS A 52 -0.70 -4.50 -3.64
N ALA A 53 -1.29 -5.54 -4.23
CA ALA A 53 -0.58 -6.78 -4.51
C ALA A 53 0.54 -6.60 -5.56
N LEU A 54 0.34 -5.76 -6.58
CA LEU A 54 1.40 -5.39 -7.51
C LEU A 54 2.53 -4.66 -6.78
N ALA A 55 2.22 -3.71 -5.88
CA ALA A 55 3.23 -3.05 -5.05
C ALA A 55 3.99 -4.04 -4.16
N VAL A 56 3.29 -5.03 -3.59
CA VAL A 56 3.92 -6.12 -2.83
C VAL A 56 4.93 -6.88 -3.68
N LEU A 57 4.52 -7.34 -4.87
CA LEU A 57 5.37 -8.15 -5.77
C LEU A 57 6.58 -7.38 -6.32
N PHE A 58 6.36 -6.15 -6.76
CA PHE A 58 7.37 -5.41 -7.51
C PHE A 58 8.25 -4.51 -6.65
N LEU A 59 7.73 -4.01 -5.51
CA LEU A 59 8.46 -3.09 -4.62
C LEU A 59 8.82 -3.76 -3.29
N ILE A 60 7.86 -4.29 -2.54
CA ILE A 60 8.11 -4.79 -1.18
C ILE A 60 9.01 -6.05 -1.20
N PHE A 61 8.81 -6.97 -2.15
CA PHE A 61 9.68 -8.14 -2.25
C PHE A 61 11.13 -7.85 -2.66
N ARG A 62 11.47 -6.61 -3.04
CA ARG A 62 12.85 -6.18 -3.37
C ARG A 62 13.72 -5.89 -2.14
N PHE A 63 13.12 -5.83 -0.95
CA PHE A 63 13.86 -5.73 0.31
C PHE A 63 14.49 -7.07 0.68
N SER A 64 15.67 -7.05 1.30
CA SER A 64 16.47 -8.26 1.51
C SER A 64 15.96 -9.11 2.67
N THR A 65 15.58 -8.47 3.78
CA THR A 65 15.18 -9.18 5.01
C THR A 65 13.67 -9.19 5.21
N LEU A 66 13.15 -10.22 5.89
CA LEU A 66 11.75 -10.31 6.29
C LEU A 66 11.28 -9.07 7.07
N LYS A 67 12.11 -8.62 8.03
CA LYS A 67 11.85 -7.42 8.84
C LYS A 67 11.69 -6.17 7.98
N GLN A 68 12.52 -6.00 6.95
CA GLN A 68 12.40 -4.87 6.02
C GLN A 68 11.13 -4.98 5.16
N LYS A 69 10.77 -6.18 4.69
CA LYS A 69 9.55 -6.40 3.90
C LYS A 69 8.29 -6.06 4.71
N ILE A 70 8.22 -6.51 5.97
CA ILE A 70 7.10 -6.20 6.86
C ILE A 70 7.03 -4.69 7.13
N LYS A 71 8.16 -4.05 7.47
CA LYS A 71 8.22 -2.58 7.67
C LYS A 71 7.79 -1.82 6.42
N ALA A 72 8.23 -2.25 5.24
CA ALA A 72 7.84 -1.67 3.96
C ALA A 72 6.34 -1.86 3.68
N GLY A 73 5.77 -3.04 3.99
CA GLY A 73 4.34 -3.28 3.89
C GLY A 73 3.52 -2.35 4.79
N ILE A 74 3.91 -2.22 6.07
CA ILE A 74 3.25 -1.30 7.01
C ILE A 74 3.36 0.15 6.52
N LEU A 75 4.55 0.60 6.13
CA LEU A 75 4.76 1.95 5.63
C LEU A 75 3.94 2.22 4.36
N PHE A 76 3.92 1.27 3.43
CA PHE A 76 3.14 1.39 2.21
C PHE A 76 1.64 1.46 2.49
N GLY A 77 1.08 0.57 3.31
CA GLY A 77 -0.32 0.60 3.70
C GLY A 77 -0.70 1.89 4.43
N PHE A 78 0.19 2.39 5.30
CA PHE A 78 0.01 3.68 5.96
C PHE A 78 -0.07 4.84 4.96
N LEU A 79 0.89 4.93 4.05
CA LEU A 79 0.93 6.01 3.05
C LEU A 79 -0.24 5.93 2.07
N PHE A 80 -0.63 4.71 1.68
CA PHE A 80 -1.79 4.47 0.84
C PHE A 80 -3.07 4.98 1.52
N GLY A 81 -3.34 4.55 2.75
CA GLY A 81 -4.53 4.99 3.47
C GLY A 81 -4.54 6.47 3.83
N LEU A 82 -3.37 7.03 4.15
CA LEU A 82 -3.23 8.47 4.38
C LEU A 82 -3.57 9.24 3.11
N SER A 83 -3.03 8.83 1.97
CA SER A 83 -3.27 9.47 0.68
C SER A 83 -4.75 9.38 0.27
N GLU A 84 -5.39 8.23 0.44
CA GLU A 84 -6.82 8.09 0.18
C GLU A 84 -7.65 9.02 1.07
N SER A 85 -7.35 9.07 2.37
CA SER A 85 -8.02 9.96 3.32
C SER A 85 -7.89 11.42 2.91
N ILE A 86 -6.74 11.83 2.38
CA ILE A 86 -6.51 13.19 1.86
C ILE A 86 -7.34 13.44 0.61
N PHE A 87 -7.42 12.52 -0.34
CA PHE A 87 -8.25 12.72 -1.54
C PHE A 87 -9.75 12.76 -1.20
N TYR A 88 -10.16 12.12 -0.11
CA TYR A 88 -11.52 12.20 0.41
C TYR A 88 -11.86 13.55 1.05
N LEU A 89 -10.87 14.40 1.37
CA LEU A 89 -11.12 15.72 1.95
C LEU A 89 -12.02 16.59 1.07
N ASN A 90 -11.93 16.46 -0.25
CA ASN A 90 -12.79 17.21 -1.16
C ASN A 90 -14.29 16.93 -0.88
N ASN A 91 -14.64 15.68 -0.61
CA ASN A 91 -16.02 15.29 -0.28
C ASN A 91 -16.39 15.79 1.12
N ILE A 92 -15.47 15.71 2.08
CA ILE A 92 -15.69 16.15 3.46
C ILE A 92 -15.92 17.67 3.53
N PHE A 93 -15.17 18.46 2.76
CA PHE A 93 -15.39 19.91 2.67
C PHE A 93 -16.76 20.28 2.10
N GLN A 94 -17.31 19.45 1.20
CA GLN A 94 -18.66 19.66 0.66
C GLN A 94 -19.76 19.31 1.69
N VAL A 95 -19.52 18.32 2.55
CA VAL A 95 -20.43 17.95 3.63
C VAL A 95 -20.36 18.94 4.81
N GLY A 96 -19.22 19.57 5.04
CA GLY A 96 -19.02 20.59 6.07
C GLY A 96 -18.71 20.06 7.47
N ASP A 97 -18.56 18.75 7.65
CA ASP A 97 -18.21 18.13 8.94
C ASP A 97 -16.81 17.50 8.91
N PHE A 98 -15.85 18.20 9.52
CA PHE A 98 -14.45 17.76 9.57
C PHE A 98 -14.22 16.58 10.52
N SER A 99 -15.15 16.24 11.41
CA SER A 99 -15.00 15.08 12.31
C SER A 99 -14.93 13.76 11.54
N ILE A 100 -15.57 13.70 10.37
CA ILE A 100 -15.56 12.58 9.43
C ILE A 100 -14.13 12.27 8.96
N PHE A 101 -13.28 13.29 8.78
CA PHE A 101 -11.87 13.08 8.38
C PHE A 101 -11.13 12.23 9.40
N TRP A 102 -11.23 12.57 10.69
CA TRP A 102 -10.51 11.86 11.74
C TRP A 102 -11.02 10.43 11.93
N GLN A 103 -12.34 10.23 11.82
CA GLN A 103 -12.92 8.90 11.86
C GLN A 103 -12.41 8.05 10.68
N ARG A 104 -12.50 8.55 9.45
CA ARG A 104 -11.98 7.83 8.27
C ARG A 104 -10.49 7.56 8.40
N PHE A 105 -9.68 8.55 8.79
CA PHE A 105 -8.26 8.36 9.00
C PHE A 105 -7.95 7.22 9.99
N LEU A 106 -8.66 7.18 11.12
CA LEU A 106 -8.48 6.14 12.16
C LEU A 106 -8.90 4.75 11.71
N TRP A 107 -9.80 4.62 10.74
CA TRP A 107 -10.34 3.33 10.29
C TRP A 107 -9.72 2.87 8.97
N THR A 108 -9.64 3.75 7.99
CA THR A 108 -9.10 3.51 6.64
C THR A 108 -7.61 3.18 6.70
N VAL A 109 -6.80 3.93 7.46
CA VAL A 109 -5.35 3.69 7.53
C VAL A 109 -5.02 2.32 8.11
N PRO A 110 -5.56 1.89 9.27
CA PRO A 110 -5.34 0.54 9.76
C PRO A 110 -5.86 -0.54 8.80
N MET A 111 -7.00 -0.33 8.16
CA MET A 111 -7.54 -1.27 7.17
C MET A 111 -6.52 -1.53 6.05
N HIS A 112 -5.96 -0.49 5.43
CA HIS A 112 -4.98 -0.69 4.37
C HIS A 112 -3.66 -1.32 4.84
N ILE A 113 -3.22 -1.01 6.06
CA ILE A 113 -2.08 -1.72 6.65
C ILE A 113 -2.41 -3.21 6.77
N ILE A 114 -3.60 -3.55 7.28
CA ILE A 114 -4.04 -4.94 7.44
C ILE A 114 -4.13 -5.63 6.08
N THR A 115 -4.78 -5.03 5.08
CA THR A 115 -4.95 -5.68 3.77
C THR A 115 -3.60 -5.91 3.06
N VAL A 116 -2.67 -4.96 3.14
CA VAL A 116 -1.30 -5.15 2.63
C VAL A 116 -0.59 -6.30 3.35
N LEU A 117 -0.72 -6.41 4.67
CA LEU A 117 -0.12 -7.50 5.44
C LEU A 117 -0.77 -8.85 5.11
N VAL A 118 -2.09 -8.89 4.92
CA VAL A 118 -2.83 -10.10 4.50
C VAL A 118 -2.38 -10.57 3.11
N ILE A 119 -2.05 -9.65 2.21
CA ILE A 119 -1.44 -9.98 0.91
C ILE A 119 -0.01 -10.49 1.09
N LEU A 120 0.78 -9.81 1.92
CA LEU A 120 2.22 -10.03 2.06
C LEU A 120 2.58 -11.32 2.80
N LEU A 121 1.92 -11.63 3.91
CA LEU A 121 2.29 -12.73 4.81
C LEU A 121 2.21 -14.11 4.15
N PRO A 122 1.12 -14.49 3.44
CA PRO A 122 1.05 -15.76 2.72
C PRO A 122 2.12 -15.86 1.61
N ALA A 123 2.43 -14.74 0.97
CA ALA A 123 3.40 -14.69 -0.12
C ALA A 123 4.84 -15.00 0.33
N PHE A 124 5.15 -14.93 1.64
CA PHE A 124 6.43 -15.38 2.19
C PHE A 124 6.60 -16.90 2.14
N LYS A 125 5.53 -17.67 2.34
CA LYS A 125 5.58 -19.13 2.25
C LYS A 125 5.71 -19.58 0.80
N ASN A 126 4.93 -18.98 -0.08
CA ASN A 126 4.97 -19.24 -1.52
C ASN A 126 4.39 -18.03 -2.26
N ARG A 127 5.12 -17.50 -3.25
CA ARG A 127 4.66 -16.33 -4.03
C ARG A 127 3.29 -16.53 -4.68
N LYS A 128 2.92 -17.78 -5.04
CA LYS A 128 1.58 -18.09 -5.58
C LYS A 128 0.45 -17.89 -4.57
N MET A 129 0.75 -17.94 -3.26
CA MET A 129 -0.24 -17.69 -2.21
C MET A 129 -0.63 -16.21 -2.10
N ILE A 130 -0.01 -15.32 -2.87
CA ILE A 130 -0.48 -13.93 -2.96
C ILE A 130 -1.93 -13.86 -3.44
N ILE A 131 -2.39 -14.82 -4.26
CA ILE A 131 -3.79 -14.89 -4.72
C ILE A 131 -4.73 -15.07 -3.53
N LEU A 132 -4.38 -15.95 -2.58
CA LEU A 132 -5.17 -16.13 -1.36
C LEU A 132 -5.16 -14.86 -0.50
N GLY A 133 -4.00 -14.18 -0.44
CA GLY A 133 -3.88 -12.90 0.24
C GLY A 133 -4.74 -11.79 -0.39
N ILE A 134 -4.81 -11.72 -1.72
CA ILE A 134 -5.68 -10.79 -2.46
C ILE A 134 -7.14 -11.07 -2.14
N ILE A 135 -7.58 -12.33 -2.20
CA ILE A 135 -8.97 -12.69 -1.88
C ILE A 135 -9.32 -12.28 -0.44
N GLY A 136 -8.44 -12.58 0.52
CA GLY A 136 -8.64 -12.19 1.92
C GLY A 136 -8.69 -10.66 2.10
N ALA A 137 -7.81 -9.94 1.42
CA ALA A 137 -7.76 -8.48 1.45
C ALA A 137 -9.03 -7.85 0.85
N ILE A 138 -9.53 -8.37 -0.28
CA ILE A 138 -10.78 -7.90 -0.90
C ILE A 138 -11.95 -8.12 0.06
N ILE A 139 -12.03 -9.28 0.71
CA ILE A 139 -13.09 -9.56 1.69
C ILE A 139 -13.02 -8.57 2.85
N ILE A 140 -11.83 -8.33 3.41
CA ILE A 140 -11.65 -7.36 4.51
C ILE A 140 -12.05 -5.95 4.08
N HIS A 141 -11.64 -5.53 2.88
CA HIS A 141 -11.97 -4.21 2.36
C HIS A 141 -13.48 -4.06 2.12
N LEU A 142 -14.13 -5.04 1.49
CA LEU A 142 -15.58 -5.04 1.30
C LEU A 142 -16.33 -5.00 2.64
N LEU A 143 -15.91 -5.81 3.62
CA LEU A 143 -16.53 -5.78 4.95
C LEU A 143 -16.36 -4.41 5.61
N PHE A 144 -15.18 -3.82 5.50
CA PHE A 144 -14.91 -2.48 6.02
C PHE A 144 -15.82 -1.43 5.39
N ASN A 145 -15.94 -1.42 4.05
CA ASN A 145 -16.78 -0.46 3.34
C ASN A 145 -18.27 -0.62 3.65
N ASN A 146 -18.73 -1.83 3.97
CA ASN A 146 -20.14 -2.05 4.31
C ASN A 146 -20.48 -1.77 5.79
N LEU A 147 -19.50 -1.86 6.69
CA LEU A 147 -19.73 -1.76 8.14
C LEU A 147 -19.38 -0.39 8.72
N ILE A 148 -18.45 0.34 8.10
CA ILE A 148 -17.83 1.54 8.67
C ILE A 148 -17.86 2.74 7.71
N ALA A 149 -17.67 2.53 6.41
CA ALA A 149 -17.53 3.60 5.42
C ALA A 149 -18.85 4.11 4.85
#